data_AF-A0ABD3DYM4-F1
#
_entry.id   AF-A0ABD3DYM4-F1
#
_cell.length_a   1.000
_cell.length_b   1.000
_cell.length_c   1.000
_cell.angle_alpha   90.00
_cell.angle_beta   90.00
_cell.angle_gamma   90.00
#
_symmetry.space_group_name_H-M   'P 1'
#
loop_
_entity.id
_entity.type
_entity.pdbx_description
1 polymer ?
#
loop_
_entity_poly.entity_id
_entity_poly.type
_entity_poly.pdbx_seq_one_letter_code
_entity_poly.pdbx_strand_id
1 'polypeptide(L)'
;MSRQSTRSNQFPAQNGSGSRSSSSYGNAAVRCHCRIQLELVTSWTDDNHGRHFQACPNYKMSSCCGFFRWFDEEMCSRSKEVIPGLLRKTNKLELLLATEQEKNKHVQDYELLLADEQEKNKFVQVVLERQANVLEKHSAVMEKHSVVMEKHSAVIEDQRNLTAELQMFKKKERMLKIIIVVMVLIIAFQVMSQPEFGKTMPRKLV
;
A
#
# COMPACT_ATOMS: atom_id res chain seq x y z
N MET A 1 25.92 24.09 40.96
CA MET A 1 25.08 25.29 40.74
C MET A 1 23.78 24.83 40.09
N SER A 2 22.73 24.61 40.88
CA SER A 2 21.47 24.05 40.38
C SER A 2 20.38 25.11 40.45
N ARG A 3 19.98 25.62 39.28
CA ARG A 3 18.91 26.59 39.10
C ARG A 3 17.56 25.90 39.36
N GLN A 4 16.83 26.31 40.39
CA GLN A 4 15.41 25.94 40.53
C GLN A 4 14.57 26.95 39.77
N SER A 5 13.93 26.46 38.70
CA SER A 5 12.98 27.19 37.86
C SER A 5 11.64 27.28 38.60
N THR A 6 11.22 28.50 38.94
CA THR A 6 9.85 28.80 39.35
C THR A 6 8.99 28.98 38.11
N ARG A 7 8.21 27.96 37.75
CA ARG A 7 7.16 28.04 36.74
C ARG A 7 5.82 27.74 37.40
N SER A 8 5.12 28.77 37.86
CA SER A 8 3.74 28.65 38.35
C SER A 8 2.77 28.70 37.16
N ASN A 9 2.26 27.53 36.77
CA ASN A 9 1.09 27.43 35.90
C ASN A 9 -0.15 27.89 36.67
N GLN A 10 -0.82 28.93 36.17
CA GLN A 10 -2.16 29.32 36.60
C GLN A 10 -3.19 28.38 35.94
N PHE A 11 -3.97 27.66 36.75
CA PHE A 11 -5.21 27.02 36.33
C PHE A 11 -6.41 27.76 36.94
N PRO A 12 -7.56 27.84 36.23
CA PRO A 12 -8.65 28.74 36.57
C PRO A 12 -9.53 28.20 37.71
N ALA A 13 -10.03 29.14 38.53
CA ALA A 13 -10.87 28.89 39.69
C ALA A 13 -12.21 28.25 39.33
N GLN A 14 -12.55 27.13 39.98
CA GLN A 14 -13.91 26.59 39.98
C GLN A 14 -14.69 27.12 41.20
N ASN A 15 -15.88 27.64 40.92
CA ASN A 15 -16.85 28.15 41.89
C ASN A 15 -17.44 27.00 42.71
N GLY A 16 -17.11 26.96 44.00
CA GLY A 16 -17.80 26.14 45.01
C GLY A 16 -18.41 27.04 46.07
N SER A 17 -19.75 27.16 46.07
CA SER A 17 -20.53 27.89 47.06
C SER A 17 -20.51 27.16 48.41
N GLY A 18 -19.51 27.47 49.24
CA GLY A 18 -19.44 27.04 50.63
C GLY A 18 -19.55 28.25 51.55
N SER A 19 -20.63 28.33 52.32
CA SER A 19 -20.86 29.36 53.33
C SER A 19 -19.71 29.37 54.35
N ARG A 20 -18.80 30.34 54.24
CA ARG A 20 -17.71 30.54 55.21
C ARG A 20 -18.23 31.44 56.33
N SER A 21 -18.45 30.84 57.50
CA SER A 21 -18.60 31.56 58.75
C SER A 21 -17.40 32.47 58.95
N SER A 22 -17.66 33.79 58.98
CA SER A 22 -16.66 34.84 59.11
C SER A 22 -16.11 34.88 60.54
N SER A 23 -15.09 34.07 60.83
CA SER A 23 -14.27 34.27 62.03
C SER A 23 -13.30 35.43 61.78
N SER A 24 -13.61 36.57 62.38
CA SER A 24 -12.87 37.84 62.33
C SER A 24 -11.58 37.82 63.17
N TYR A 25 -10.70 36.82 62.97
CA TYR A 25 -9.30 36.94 63.39
C TYR A 25 -8.52 37.50 62.22
N GLY A 26 -8.29 38.81 62.25
CA GLY A 26 -7.49 39.51 61.24
C GLY A 26 -6.12 38.84 61.08
N ASN A 27 -5.75 38.55 59.84
CA ASN A 27 -4.41 38.16 59.42
C ASN A 27 -3.43 39.28 59.79
N ALA A 28 -3.01 39.35 61.05
CA ALA A 28 -1.88 40.19 61.44
C ALA A 28 -0.65 39.68 60.68
N ALA A 29 -0.03 40.56 59.90
CA ALA A 29 1.17 40.26 59.14
C ALA A 29 2.27 39.71 60.08
N VAL A 30 2.55 38.41 59.99
CA VAL A 30 3.59 37.76 60.79
C VAL A 30 4.95 38.24 60.28
N ARG A 31 5.78 38.79 61.17
CA ARG A 31 7.15 39.21 60.86
C ARG A 31 8.17 38.36 61.62
N CYS A 32 9.28 38.03 60.97
CA CYS A 32 10.40 37.38 61.65
C CYS A 32 11.23 38.40 62.47
N HIS A 33 12.25 37.94 63.20
CA HIS A 33 13.14 38.85 63.95
C HIS A 33 13.99 39.77 63.05
N CYS A 34 14.10 39.49 61.75
CA CYS A 34 14.68 40.40 60.75
C CYS A 34 13.70 41.49 60.30
N ARG A 35 12.49 41.56 60.89
CA ARG A 35 11.39 42.48 60.56
C ARG A 35 10.79 42.30 59.15
N ILE A 36 11.12 41.19 58.49
CA ILE A 36 10.57 40.79 57.19
C ILE A 36 9.19 40.18 57.42
N GLN A 37 8.19 40.65 56.67
CA GLN A 37 6.86 40.06 56.64
C GLN A 37 6.89 38.72 55.90
N LEU A 38 6.29 37.71 56.52
CA LEU A 38 6.36 36.32 56.04
C LEU A 38 5.09 35.94 55.28
N GLU A 39 5.30 35.32 54.13
CA GLU A 39 4.25 34.70 53.35
C GLU A 39 3.88 33.33 53.91
N LEU A 40 2.62 32.96 53.71
CA LEU A 40 2.13 31.63 54.00
C LEU A 40 2.49 30.70 52.84
N VAL A 41 3.39 29.75 53.09
CA VAL A 41 3.96 28.86 52.07
C VAL A 41 3.44 27.44 52.27
N THR A 42 3.04 26.76 51.21
CA THR A 42 2.65 25.34 51.25
C THR A 42 3.88 24.44 51.17
N SER A 43 3.99 23.49 52.11
CA SER A 43 4.98 22.43 52.09
C SER A 43 4.55 21.31 51.14
N TRP A 44 5.49 20.80 50.35
CA TRP A 44 5.29 19.70 49.40
C TRP A 44 6.12 18.46 49.74
N THR A 45 6.63 18.37 50.97
CA THR A 45 7.32 17.18 51.47
C THR A 45 6.33 16.06 51.76
N ASP A 46 6.78 14.80 51.73
CA ASP A 46 5.90 13.65 51.99
C ASP A 46 5.22 13.74 53.37
N ASP A 47 5.96 14.16 54.40
CA ASP A 47 5.45 14.25 55.78
C ASP A 47 4.56 15.47 56.06
N ASN A 48 4.63 16.50 55.22
CA ASN A 48 3.92 17.78 55.43
C ASN A 48 3.28 18.27 54.12
N HIS A 49 2.77 17.35 53.31
CA HIS A 49 2.23 17.65 51.99
C HIS A 49 0.96 18.49 52.08
N GLY A 50 0.93 19.64 51.40
CA GLY A 50 -0.19 20.58 51.47
C GLY A 50 -0.26 21.42 52.76
N ARG A 51 0.67 21.23 53.71
CA ARG A 51 0.66 21.92 55.01
C ARG A 51 1.32 23.29 54.91
N HIS A 52 0.69 24.32 55.44
CA HIS A 52 1.22 25.67 55.36
C HIS A 52 2.20 26.01 56.50
N PHE A 53 3.28 26.70 56.17
CA PHE A 53 4.27 27.23 57.10
C PHE A 53 4.67 28.66 56.75
N GLN A 54 5.27 29.34 57.71
CA GLN A 54 5.89 30.65 57.52
C GLN A 54 7.33 30.57 58.03
N ALA A 55 8.30 30.90 57.18
CA ALA A 55 9.71 30.85 57.52
C ALA A 55 10.43 32.11 57.05
N CYS A 56 11.42 32.55 57.82
CA CYS A 56 12.31 33.62 57.38
C CYS A 56 13.03 33.22 56.09
N PRO A 57 13.11 34.08 55.06
CA PRO A 57 13.88 33.79 53.84
C PRO A 57 15.36 33.45 54.13
N ASN A 58 15.91 34.04 55.20
CA ASN A 58 17.30 33.84 55.62
C ASN A 58 17.47 32.64 56.57
N TYR A 59 16.47 31.77 56.76
CA TYR A 59 16.47 30.68 57.76
C TYR A 59 17.68 29.73 57.69
N LYS A 60 18.34 29.59 56.53
CA LYS A 60 19.50 28.70 56.33
C LYS A 60 20.88 29.40 56.32
N MET A 61 20.93 30.71 56.56
CA MET A 61 22.19 31.46 56.57
C MET A 61 22.82 31.49 57.97
N SER A 62 24.15 31.60 58.06
CA SER A 62 24.89 31.59 59.33
C SER A 62 24.54 32.75 60.28
N SER A 63 23.94 33.83 59.78
CA SER A 63 23.46 34.99 60.53
C SER A 63 21.93 35.02 60.74
N CYS A 64 21.26 33.86 60.67
CA CYS A 64 19.80 33.78 60.60
C CYS A 64 19.06 34.01 61.92
N CYS A 65 17.81 34.50 61.82
CA CYS A 65 16.91 34.61 62.97
C CYS A 65 16.11 33.32 63.28
N GLY A 66 16.40 32.21 62.59
CA GLY A 66 15.80 30.89 62.83
C GLY A 66 14.26 30.81 62.80
N PHE A 67 13.57 31.87 62.39
CA PHE A 67 12.11 31.93 62.53
C PHE A 67 11.45 30.95 61.56
N PHE A 68 10.71 30.00 62.12
CA PHE A 68 9.86 29.04 61.42
C PHE A 68 8.66 28.72 62.29
N ARG A 69 7.46 28.69 61.68
CA ARG A 69 6.25 28.15 62.32
C ARG A 69 5.38 27.43 61.31
N TRP A 70 4.72 26.37 61.76
CA TRP A 70 3.59 25.80 61.03
C TRP A 70 2.35 26.67 61.26
N PHE A 71 1.58 26.89 60.20
CA PHE A 71 0.29 27.57 60.27
C PHE A 71 -0.83 26.56 60.48
N ASP A 72 -0.83 25.48 59.68
CA ASP A 72 -1.76 24.38 59.86
C ASP A 72 -1.29 23.43 60.96
N GLU A 73 -2.25 22.76 61.61
CA GLU A 73 -1.98 21.67 62.53
C GLU A 73 -1.27 20.50 61.86
N GLU A 74 -0.63 19.65 62.67
CA GLU A 74 0.05 18.48 62.15
C GLU A 74 -0.96 17.48 61.58
N MET A 75 -0.65 16.94 60.40
CA MET A 75 -1.50 15.94 59.78
C MET A 75 -1.52 14.65 60.60
N CYS A 76 -2.66 13.97 60.63
CA CYS A 76 -2.74 12.66 61.28
C CYS A 76 -1.85 11.62 60.56
N SER A 77 -1.41 10.59 61.30
CA SER A 77 -0.51 9.55 60.77
C SER A 77 -1.06 8.89 59.51
N ARG A 78 -2.37 8.63 59.46
CA ARG A 78 -3.03 8.06 58.28
C ARG A 78 -2.90 8.94 57.05
N SER A 79 -3.01 10.26 57.18
CA SER A 79 -2.87 11.20 56.06
C SER A 79 -1.43 11.25 55.54
N LYS A 80 -0.45 11.18 56.44
CA LYS A 80 0.99 11.11 56.09
C LYS A 80 1.33 9.84 55.30
N GLU A 81 0.59 8.75 55.51
CA GLU A 81 0.78 7.51 54.75
C GLU A 81 0.03 7.51 53.42
N VAL A 82 -1.27 7.90 53.44
CA VAL A 82 -2.17 7.75 52.29
C VAL A 82 -1.91 8.79 51.22
N ILE A 83 -1.71 10.06 51.57
CA ILE A 83 -1.60 11.16 50.60
C ILE A 83 -0.38 10.97 49.68
N PRO A 84 0.84 10.70 50.19
CA PRO A 84 2.00 10.44 49.31
C PRO A 84 1.82 9.19 48.45
N GLY A 85 1.15 8.15 48.99
CA GLY A 85 0.84 6.93 48.25
C GLY A 85 -0.06 7.19 47.04
N LEU A 86 -1.11 7.97 47.22
CA LEU A 86 -2.03 8.37 46.16
C LEU A 86 -1.33 9.24 45.10
N LEU A 87 -0.53 10.22 45.52
CA LEU A 87 0.22 11.08 44.60
C LEU A 87 1.19 10.31 43.73
N ARG A 88 1.98 9.39 44.31
CA ARG A 88 2.86 8.50 43.53
C ARG A 88 2.09 7.69 42.51
N LYS A 89 0.91 7.19 42.88
CA LYS A 89 0.05 6.41 41.98
C LYS A 89 -0.50 7.30 40.85
N THR A 90 -0.98 8.50 41.16
CA THR A 90 -1.49 9.45 40.15
C THR A 90 -0.39 9.85 39.19
N ASN A 91 0.78 10.28 39.67
CA ASN A 91 1.92 10.64 38.82
C ASN A 91 2.36 9.46 37.94
N LYS A 92 2.34 8.23 38.47
CA LYS A 92 2.63 7.02 37.70
C LYS A 92 1.59 6.78 36.60
N LEU A 93 0.31 6.94 36.91
CA LEU A 93 -0.77 6.77 35.94
C LEU A 93 -0.73 7.84 34.86
N GLU A 94 -0.44 9.09 35.21
CA GLU A 94 -0.26 10.19 34.26
C GLU A 94 0.92 9.91 33.31
N LEU A 95 2.04 9.44 33.84
CA LEU A 95 3.19 9.04 33.03
C LEU A 95 2.83 7.90 32.06
N LEU A 96 2.16 6.85 32.56
CA LEU A 96 1.75 5.72 31.73
C LEU A 96 0.76 6.16 30.64
N LEU A 97 -0.21 7.00 30.99
CA LEU A 97 -1.17 7.54 30.04
C LEU A 97 -0.47 8.35 28.94
N ALA A 98 0.49 9.20 29.29
CA ALA A 98 1.27 9.95 28.32
C ALA A 98 2.07 9.03 27.38
N THR A 99 2.69 7.97 27.91
CA THR A 99 3.41 6.99 27.07
C THR A 99 2.48 6.21 26.14
N GLU A 100 1.28 5.87 26.61
CA GLU A 100 0.31 5.12 25.83
C GLU A 100 -0.32 5.99 24.74
N GLN A 101 -0.60 7.26 25.05
CA GLN A 101 -1.03 8.24 24.06
C GLN A 101 -0.01 8.41 22.94
N GLU A 102 1.29 8.42 23.26
CA GLU A 102 2.33 8.52 22.25
C GLU A 102 2.39 7.28 21.35
N LYS A 103 2.28 6.07 21.92
CA LYS A 103 2.17 4.84 21.11
C LYS A 103 0.92 4.86 20.23
N ASN A 104 -0.21 5.33 20.76
CA ASN A 104 -1.46 5.41 19.99
C ASN A 104 -1.36 6.38 18.82
N LYS A 105 -0.63 7.51 18.95
CA LYS A 105 -0.35 8.37 17.79
C LYS A 105 0.41 7.62 16.70
N HIS A 106 1.44 6.88 17.09
CA HIS A 106 2.20 6.08 16.14
C HIS A 106 1.31 5.01 15.45
N VAL A 107 0.41 4.35 16.19
CA VAL A 107 -0.57 3.44 15.59
C VAL A 107 -1.49 4.18 14.60
N GLN A 108 -2.00 5.35 14.96
CA GLN A 108 -2.84 6.17 14.07
C GLN A 108 -2.10 6.59 12.79
N ASP A 109 -0.82 6.96 12.89
CA ASP A 109 0.01 7.29 11.74
C ASP A 109 0.17 6.08 10.80
N TYR A 110 0.39 4.88 11.36
CA TYR A 110 0.45 3.64 10.60
C TYR A 110 -0.90 3.29 9.94
N GLU A 111 -2.02 3.48 10.64
CA GLU A 111 -3.35 3.27 10.10
C GLU A 111 -3.62 4.18 8.89
N LEU A 112 -3.18 5.44 8.95
CA LEU A 112 -3.29 6.38 7.83
C LEU A 112 -2.45 5.93 6.62
N LEU A 113 -1.23 5.47 6.84
CA LEU A 113 -0.36 4.95 5.77
C LEU A 113 -0.94 3.69 5.12
N LEU A 114 -1.53 2.80 5.92
CA LEU A 114 -2.20 1.60 5.40
C LEU A 114 -3.43 1.94 4.56
N ALA A 115 -4.18 2.98 4.92
CA ALA A 115 -5.32 3.44 4.14
C ALA A 115 -4.91 3.97 2.75
N ASP A 116 -3.84 4.78 2.68
CA ASP A 116 -3.26 5.26 1.41
C ASP A 116 -2.77 4.10 0.53
N GLU A 117 -2.08 3.13 1.13
CA GLU A 117 -1.61 1.94 0.41
C GLU A 117 -2.77 1.07 -0.11
N GLN A 118 -3.84 0.93 0.68
CA GLN A 118 -5.07 0.26 0.24
C GLN A 118 -5.71 0.98 -0.95
N GLU A 119 -5.67 2.31 -1.01
CA GLU A 119 -6.19 3.07 -2.14
C GLU A 119 -5.38 2.82 -3.41
N LYS A 120 -4.05 2.81 -3.33
CA LYS A 120 -3.17 2.44 -4.45
C LYS A 120 -3.42 1.00 -4.92
N ASN A 121 -3.62 0.08 -3.97
CA ASN A 121 -3.92 -1.32 -4.28
C ASN A 121 -5.24 -1.48 -5.05
N LYS A 122 -6.25 -0.63 -4.81
CA LYS A 122 -7.48 -0.63 -5.62
C LYS A 122 -7.21 -0.33 -7.08
N PHE A 123 -6.30 0.61 -7.37
CA PHE A 123 -5.92 0.91 -8.76
C PHE A 123 -5.23 -0.29 -9.42
N VAL A 124 -4.29 -0.92 -8.72
CA VAL A 124 -3.59 -2.13 -9.20
C VAL A 124 -4.60 -3.25 -9.49
N GLN A 125 -5.57 -3.46 -8.59
CA GLN A 125 -6.62 -4.45 -8.80
C GLN A 125 -7.43 -4.21 -10.08
N VAL A 126 -7.87 -2.97 -10.32
CA VAL A 126 -8.59 -2.61 -11.55
C VAL A 126 -7.75 -2.87 -12.80
N VAL A 127 -6.44 -2.59 -12.75
CA VAL A 127 -5.53 -2.88 -13.87
C VAL A 127 -5.40 -4.38 -14.11
N LEU A 128 -5.25 -5.18 -13.06
CA LEU A 128 -5.16 -6.65 -13.15
C LEU A 128 -6.44 -7.25 -13.75
N GLU A 129 -7.61 -6.78 -13.34
CA GLU A 129 -8.89 -7.23 -13.90
C GLU A 129 -9.00 -6.87 -15.39
N ARG A 130 -8.55 -5.68 -15.80
CA ARG A 130 -8.49 -5.31 -17.23
C ARG A 130 -7.54 -6.21 -18.00
N GLN A 131 -6.35 -6.51 -17.47
CA GLN A 131 -5.39 -7.40 -18.11
C GLN A 131 -5.94 -8.83 -18.25
N ALA A 132 -6.61 -9.36 -17.24
CA ALA A 132 -7.26 -10.67 -17.31
C ALA A 132 -8.30 -10.73 -18.44
N ASN A 133 -9.16 -9.71 -18.54
CA ASN A 133 -10.14 -9.61 -19.63
C ASN A 133 -9.49 -9.51 -21.02
N VAL A 134 -8.36 -8.80 -21.13
CA VAL A 134 -7.61 -8.72 -22.40
C VAL A 134 -7.02 -10.09 -22.76
N LEU A 135 -6.48 -10.82 -21.78
CA LEU A 135 -5.92 -12.15 -21.99
C LEU A 135 -7.00 -13.14 -22.45
N GLU A 136 -8.19 -13.09 -21.87
CA GLU A 136 -9.33 -13.91 -22.28
C GLU A 136 -9.73 -13.61 -23.74
N LYS A 137 -9.85 -12.33 -24.10
CA LYS A 137 -10.13 -11.91 -25.48
C LYS A 137 -9.04 -12.39 -26.45
N HIS A 138 -7.77 -12.28 -26.06
CA HIS A 138 -6.65 -12.75 -26.86
C HIS A 138 -6.69 -14.27 -27.05
N SER A 139 -7.02 -15.03 -26.01
CA SER A 139 -7.23 -16.47 -26.09
C SER A 139 -8.31 -16.84 -27.12
N ALA A 140 -9.46 -16.17 -27.08
CA ALA A 140 -10.55 -16.40 -28.02
C ALA A 140 -10.16 -16.08 -29.48
N VAL A 141 -9.32 -15.05 -29.69
CA VAL A 141 -8.77 -14.75 -31.02
C VAL A 141 -7.81 -15.84 -31.49
N MET A 142 -6.94 -16.32 -30.62
CA MET A 142 -6.00 -17.40 -30.94
C MET A 142 -6.73 -18.70 -31.32
N GLU A 143 -7.82 -19.04 -30.64
CA GLU A 143 -8.64 -20.20 -30.99
C GLU A 143 -9.28 -20.06 -32.38
N LYS A 144 -9.83 -18.88 -32.70
CA LYS A 144 -10.34 -18.58 -34.06
C LYS A 144 -9.24 -18.68 -35.11
N HIS A 145 -8.05 -18.16 -34.80
CA HIS A 145 -6.91 -18.21 -35.71
C HIS A 145 -6.45 -19.66 -35.95
N SER A 146 -6.50 -20.52 -34.93
CA SER A 146 -6.22 -21.96 -35.07
C SER A 146 -7.14 -22.61 -36.11
N VAL A 147 -8.44 -22.36 -36.04
CA VAL A 147 -9.42 -22.89 -37.01
C VAL A 147 -9.14 -22.40 -38.43
N VAL A 148 -8.76 -21.12 -38.57
CA VAL A 148 -8.39 -20.57 -39.89
C VAL A 148 -7.14 -21.25 -40.43
N MET A 149 -6.14 -21.48 -39.59
CA MET A 149 -4.91 -22.17 -39.98
C MET A 149 -5.18 -23.62 -40.43
N GLU A 150 -6.05 -24.34 -39.74
CA GLU A 150 -6.46 -25.69 -40.14
C GLU A 150 -7.15 -25.69 -41.52
N LYS A 151 -8.10 -24.77 -41.74
CA LYS A 151 -8.74 -24.58 -43.06
C LYS A 151 -7.73 -24.23 -44.14
N HIS A 152 -6.80 -23.34 -43.85
CA HIS A 152 -5.76 -22.96 -44.81
C HIS A 152 -4.86 -24.14 -45.17
N SER A 153 -4.57 -25.04 -44.21
CA SER A 153 -3.81 -26.27 -44.47
C SER A 153 -4.55 -27.23 -45.42
N ALA A 154 -5.86 -27.40 -45.22
CA ALA A 154 -6.71 -28.21 -46.11
C ALA A 154 -6.72 -27.66 -47.54
N VAL A 155 -6.86 -26.33 -47.69
CA VAL A 155 -6.81 -25.65 -49.00
C VAL A 155 -5.47 -25.87 -49.69
N ILE A 156 -4.36 -25.81 -48.94
CA ILE A 156 -3.02 -26.08 -49.50
C ILE A 156 -2.93 -27.52 -50.00
N GLU A 157 -3.47 -28.49 -49.27
CA GLU A 157 -3.46 -29.89 -49.67
C GLU A 157 -4.32 -30.14 -50.92
N ASP A 158 -5.52 -29.57 -50.98
CA ASP A 158 -6.37 -29.60 -52.19
C ASP A 158 -5.66 -28.98 -53.39
N GLN A 159 -5.00 -27.83 -53.21
CA GLN A 159 -4.25 -27.17 -54.28
C GLN A 159 -3.10 -28.05 -54.80
N ARG A 160 -2.40 -28.76 -53.92
CA ARG A 160 -1.35 -29.72 -54.31
C ARG A 160 -1.93 -30.88 -55.12
N ASN A 161 -3.04 -31.45 -54.68
CA ASN A 161 -3.72 -32.55 -55.36
C ASN A 161 -4.19 -32.15 -56.76
N LEU A 162 -4.88 -31.00 -56.89
CA LEU A 162 -5.31 -30.43 -58.18
C LEU A 162 -4.13 -30.16 -59.11
N THR A 163 -3.02 -29.66 -58.57
CA THR A 163 -1.81 -29.40 -59.37
C THR A 163 -1.22 -30.71 -59.89
N ALA A 164 -1.18 -31.76 -59.07
CA ALA A 164 -0.71 -33.08 -59.47
C ALA A 164 -1.62 -33.72 -60.54
N GLU A 165 -2.95 -33.60 -60.40
CA GLU A 165 -3.92 -34.07 -61.40
C GLU A 165 -3.74 -33.34 -62.74
N LEU A 166 -3.61 -32.01 -62.72
CA LEU A 166 -3.39 -31.23 -63.94
C LEU A 166 -2.07 -31.63 -64.62
N GLN A 167 -1.01 -31.88 -63.86
CA GLN A 167 0.26 -32.39 -64.41
C GLN A 167 0.07 -33.76 -65.07
N MET A 168 -0.70 -34.65 -64.46
CA MET A 168 -1.06 -35.95 -65.03
C MET A 168 -1.86 -35.81 -66.32
N PHE A 169 -2.86 -34.92 -66.39
CA PHE A 169 -3.60 -34.64 -67.61
C PHE A 169 -2.71 -34.08 -68.73
N LYS A 170 -1.88 -33.09 -68.43
CA LYS A 170 -0.91 -32.54 -69.40
C LYS A 170 0.06 -33.60 -69.89
N LYS A 171 0.50 -34.52 -69.02
CA LYS A 171 1.34 -35.66 -69.42
C LYS A 171 0.61 -36.61 -70.36
N LYS A 172 -0.65 -36.96 -70.06
CA LYS A 172 -1.51 -37.77 -70.94
C LYS A 172 -1.73 -37.10 -72.30
N GLU A 173 -1.98 -35.79 -72.32
CA GLU A 173 -2.14 -35.01 -73.57
C GLU A 173 -0.85 -35.02 -74.40
N ARG A 174 0.32 -34.77 -73.78
CA ARG A 174 1.62 -34.85 -74.45
C ARG A 174 1.88 -36.26 -75.02
N MET A 175 1.60 -37.30 -74.23
CA MET A 175 1.72 -38.70 -74.68
C MET A 175 0.81 -39.00 -75.87
N LEU A 176 -0.45 -38.56 -75.82
CA LEU A 176 -1.41 -38.78 -76.90
C LEU A 176 -0.98 -38.04 -78.18
N LYS A 177 -0.49 -36.80 -78.07
CA LYS A 177 0.09 -36.06 -79.21
C LYS A 177 1.26 -36.82 -79.84
N ILE A 178 2.18 -37.36 -79.02
CA ILE A 178 3.30 -38.18 -79.51
C ILE A 178 2.78 -39.42 -80.25
N ILE A 179 1.81 -40.14 -79.68
CA ILE A 179 1.22 -41.34 -80.31
C ILE A 179 0.62 -41.00 -81.68
N ILE A 180 -0.17 -39.92 -81.76
CA ILE A 180 -0.79 -39.48 -83.03
C ILE A 180 0.29 -39.17 -84.07
N VAL A 181 1.34 -38.43 -83.70
CA VAL A 181 2.47 -38.13 -84.61
C VAL A 181 3.12 -39.41 -85.12
N VAL A 182 3.40 -40.38 -84.24
CA VAL A 182 3.98 -41.67 -84.63
C VAL A 182 3.05 -42.45 -85.57
N MET A 183 1.74 -42.49 -85.29
CA MET A 183 0.78 -43.16 -86.17
C MET A 183 0.73 -42.55 -87.57
N VAL A 184 0.74 -41.21 -87.67
CA VAL A 184 0.78 -40.51 -88.97
C VAL A 184 2.05 -40.87 -89.74
N LEU A 185 3.21 -40.94 -89.08
CA LEU A 185 4.47 -41.34 -89.71
C LEU A 185 4.43 -42.79 -90.22
N ILE A 186 3.85 -43.72 -89.44
CA ILE A 186 3.67 -45.12 -89.86
C ILE A 186 2.77 -45.20 -91.10
N ILE A 187 1.63 -44.51 -91.09
CA ILE A 187 0.70 -44.49 -92.23
C ILE A 187 1.40 -43.92 -93.47
N ALA A 188 2.11 -42.80 -93.34
CA ALA A 188 2.87 -42.21 -94.45
C ALA A 188 3.91 -43.18 -95.02
N PHE A 189 4.64 -43.90 -94.17
CA PHE A 189 5.59 -44.93 -94.59
C PHE A 189 4.92 -46.09 -95.33
N GLN A 190 3.76 -46.56 -94.84
CA GLN A 190 3.00 -47.62 -95.48
C GLN A 190 2.47 -47.20 -96.86
N VAL A 191 2.00 -45.95 -97.02
CA VAL A 191 1.55 -45.40 -98.31
C VAL A 191 2.72 -45.28 -99.29
N MET A 192 3.87 -44.77 -98.84
CA MET A 192 5.08 -44.64 -99.67
C MET A 192 5.68 -45.99 -100.08
N SER A 193 5.38 -47.06 -99.34
CA SER A 193 5.86 -48.43 -99.61
C SER A 193 4.93 -49.24 -100.53
N GLN A 194 3.83 -48.65 -101.03
CA GLN A 194 2.96 -49.30 -102.02
C GLN A 194 3.66 -49.29 -103.41
N PRO A 195 3.82 -50.43 -104.09
CA PRO A 195 4.40 -50.48 -105.43
C PRO A 195 3.45 -49.84 -106.45
N GLU A 196 3.96 -48.87 -107.21
CA GLU A 196 3.27 -48.13 -108.28
C GLU A 196 2.37 -49.04 -109.16
N PHE A 197 1.05 -48.83 -109.09
CA PHE A 197 0.10 -49.43 -110.02
C PHE A 197 0.27 -48.79 -111.41
N GLY A 198 1.08 -49.43 -112.26
CA GLY A 198 0.88 -49.49 -113.71
C GLY A 198 1.10 -48.21 -114.51
N LYS A 199 2.35 -47.98 -114.94
CA LYS A 199 2.64 -47.31 -116.22
C LYS A 199 2.02 -48.14 -117.36
N THR A 200 0.89 -47.74 -117.93
CA THR A 200 0.44 -48.27 -119.23
C THR A 200 0.81 -47.28 -120.34
N MET A 201 1.95 -47.53 -120.99
CA MET A 201 2.26 -47.03 -122.33
C MET A 201 1.20 -47.54 -123.32
N PRO A 202 0.69 -46.74 -124.27
CA PRO A 202 -0.07 -47.27 -125.38
C PRO A 202 0.87 -48.00 -126.36
N ARG A 203 0.58 -49.29 -126.60
CA ARG A 203 1.19 -50.09 -127.67
C ARG A 203 0.89 -49.47 -129.03
N LYS A 204 1.93 -49.22 -129.84
CA LYS A 204 1.82 -49.16 -131.29
C LYS A 204 1.33 -50.51 -131.81
N LEU A 205 0.33 -50.53 -132.68
CA LEU A 205 0.03 -51.63 -133.61
C LEU A 205 -0.71 -51.06 -134.83
N VAL A 206 -0.05 -51.23 -135.99
CA VAL A 206 -0.45 -51.02 -137.40
C VAL A 206 -0.70 -49.58 -137.85
#